data_AF-A0AA36JFG8-F1
#
_entry.id   AF-A0AA36JFG8-F1
#
_cell.length_a   1.000
_cell.length_b   1.000
_cell.length_c   1.000
_cell.angle_alpha   90.00
_cell.angle_beta   90.00
_cell.angle_gamma   90.00
#
_symmetry.space_group_name_H-M   'P 1'
#
loop_
_entity.id
_entity.type
_entity.pdbx_description
1 polymer ?
#
loop_
_entity_poly.entity_id
_entity_poly.type
_entity_poly.pdbx_seq_one_letter_code
_entity_poly.pdbx_strand_id
1 'polypeptide(L)'
;MFAICPVHACADCRRTAGRKASRCCLRKVSTLPRKLLALFRAKSASRQVELVVFTMVGLGAIIGFLGTILGIGGGFMMVPALIYLLRVPTNIVIGTSLFQILFTMAAATIFHSMGTKTVDIVLAMTLMIGGVIGAQFGARMGQNLRGDQLRLLLALLVMGVGLRFAVDLLLVPEEEASSKDLVTALSSDTVSIQSNFTGTEIVIFGQASDIERAPHAAGDFELAIVVEGPPQDITTRRKGRFLGVWVNREAERFQNVPSFYAVASTADIGDIAHRNVLDEYRIGLNHLNLAVSGVSNVPLSDRDDFRKAFVRLREESDLYSERETSIEFLTDTMFRTNIPLPANIPVGDYKIKSFLFNRGDLVSQTEQTLAVAKIGFEQVTFELAQNYPLVYGVLAVILAIFTGWLAGVIFKKD
;
A
#
# COMPACT_ATOMS: atom_id res chain seq x y z
N MET A 1 -7.17 -4.69 -50.07
CA MET A 1 -7.62 -5.25 -51.37
C MET A 1 -8.47 -6.47 -51.08
N PHE A 2 -9.79 -6.29 -51.12
CA PHE A 2 -10.82 -7.27 -51.49
C PHE A 2 -12.09 -6.42 -51.61
N ALA A 3 -12.44 -6.04 -52.85
CA ALA A 3 -13.69 -5.36 -53.11
C ALA A 3 -14.79 -6.40 -52.97
N ILE A 4 -15.63 -6.25 -51.96
CA ILE A 4 -16.87 -6.99 -51.82
C ILE A 4 -17.75 -6.56 -52.99
N CYS A 5 -18.01 -7.48 -53.91
CA CYS A 5 -18.95 -7.31 -54.99
C CYS A 5 -20.36 -7.28 -54.40
N PRO A 6 -21.17 -6.22 -54.58
CA PRO A 6 -22.54 -6.23 -54.11
C PRO A 6 -23.36 -7.25 -54.91
N VAL A 7 -24.00 -8.18 -54.19
CA VAL A 7 -24.73 -9.36 -54.66
C VAL A 7 -26.09 -9.01 -55.32
N HIS A 8 -26.23 -7.83 -55.94
CA HIS A 8 -27.50 -7.37 -56.51
C HIS A 8 -27.50 -7.04 -58.00
N ALA A 9 -26.44 -7.34 -58.73
CA ALA A 9 -26.37 -7.07 -60.18
C ALA A 9 -26.14 -8.32 -61.05
N CYS A 10 -26.46 -9.51 -60.57
CA CYS A 10 -26.19 -10.77 -61.29
C CYS A 10 -27.41 -11.69 -61.38
N ALA A 11 -28.58 -11.14 -61.68
CA ALA A 11 -29.81 -11.91 -61.87
C ALA A 11 -30.28 -12.02 -63.34
N ASP A 12 -29.69 -11.29 -64.29
CA ASP A 12 -30.30 -11.17 -65.63
C ASP A 12 -29.34 -11.35 -66.81
N CYS A 13 -28.55 -12.43 -66.77
CA CYS A 13 -27.75 -12.81 -67.94
C CYS A 13 -27.62 -14.33 -68.05
N ARG A 14 -28.76 -15.03 -68.05
CA ARG A 14 -28.81 -16.47 -68.29
C ARG A 14 -29.95 -16.86 -69.22
N ARG A 15 -29.96 -16.30 -70.43
CA ARG A 15 -30.71 -16.79 -71.60
C ARG A 15 -30.15 -16.14 -72.86
N THR A 16 -29.23 -16.83 -73.56
CA THR A 16 -29.23 -17.06 -75.02
C THR A 16 -27.90 -17.64 -75.48
N ALA A 17 -28.01 -18.53 -76.46
CA ALA A 17 -26.97 -19.33 -77.08
C ALA A 17 -25.80 -18.54 -77.71
N GLY A 18 -24.68 -19.26 -77.91
CA GLY A 18 -23.87 -19.12 -79.12
C GLY A 18 -22.74 -18.09 -79.10
N ARG A 19 -21.52 -18.60 -79.24
CA ARG A 19 -20.31 -18.02 -79.87
C ARG A 19 -20.13 -16.48 -79.89
N LYS A 20 -18.99 -16.06 -79.31
CA LYS A 20 -18.25 -14.79 -79.51
C LYS A 20 -18.96 -13.50 -79.08
N ALA A 21 -18.64 -13.04 -77.88
CA ALA A 21 -18.81 -11.64 -77.47
C ALA A 21 -17.55 -11.08 -76.78
N SER A 22 -16.37 -11.45 -77.28
CA SER A 22 -15.11 -10.76 -76.98
C SER A 22 -14.97 -9.52 -77.86
N ARG A 23 -15.81 -8.50 -77.63
CA ARG A 23 -15.72 -7.10 -78.12
C ARG A 23 -17.08 -6.40 -78.00
N CYS A 24 -17.48 -5.92 -76.83
CA CYS A 24 -18.54 -4.90 -76.75
C CYS A 24 -18.67 -4.19 -75.40
N CYS A 25 -17.57 -3.69 -74.82
CA CYS A 25 -17.66 -2.51 -73.94
C CYS A 25 -16.29 -1.85 -73.76
N LEU A 26 -15.62 -1.58 -74.88
CA LEU A 26 -14.35 -0.86 -74.93
C LEU A 26 -14.49 0.23 -76.00
N ARG A 27 -15.26 1.29 -75.71
CA ARG A 27 -15.01 2.63 -76.27
C ARG A 27 -15.93 3.72 -75.70
N LYS A 28 -15.26 4.83 -75.34
CA LYS A 28 -15.77 6.18 -74.96
C LYS A 28 -16.49 6.18 -73.60
N VAL A 29 -15.92 6.74 -72.54
CA VAL A 29 -15.49 8.14 -72.48
C VAL A 29 -14.06 8.27 -71.93
N SER A 30 -13.18 8.67 -72.84
CA SER A 30 -11.92 9.34 -72.55
C SER A 30 -12.23 10.75 -72.04
N THR A 31 -11.91 11.03 -70.77
CA THR A 31 -11.39 12.32 -70.25
C THR A 31 -11.49 12.36 -68.72
N LEU A 32 -10.67 11.56 -68.03
CA LEU A 32 -10.25 11.94 -66.68
C LEU A 32 -8.71 11.88 -66.61
N PRO A 33 -8.06 12.95 -66.15
CA PRO A 33 -6.62 13.08 -66.24
C PRO A 33 -5.95 12.01 -65.38
N ARG A 34 -5.00 11.27 -65.97
CA ARG A 34 -4.12 10.29 -65.30
C ARG A 34 -3.40 10.84 -64.05
N LYS A 35 -3.45 12.16 -63.79
CA LYS A 35 -2.95 12.79 -62.58
C LYS A 35 -3.78 12.50 -61.32
N LEU A 36 -5.07 12.16 -61.42
CA LEU A 36 -5.91 11.90 -60.23
C LEU A 36 -5.73 10.48 -59.65
N LEU A 37 -5.40 9.49 -60.50
CA LEU A 37 -5.07 8.13 -60.03
C LEU A 37 -3.63 7.98 -59.52
N ALA A 38 -2.76 8.96 -59.78
CA ALA A 38 -1.38 8.98 -59.30
C ALA A 38 -1.24 9.66 -57.91
N LEU A 39 -2.20 10.51 -57.53
CA LEU A 39 -2.16 11.23 -56.24
C LEU A 39 -2.55 10.39 -55.02
N PHE A 40 -3.19 9.24 -55.21
CA PHE A 40 -3.50 8.30 -54.12
C PHE A 40 -2.50 7.13 -54.00
N ARG A 41 -1.46 7.08 -54.85
CA ARG A 41 -0.51 5.95 -54.89
C ARG A 41 0.90 6.27 -54.38
N ALA A 42 1.09 7.43 -53.74
CA ALA A 42 2.39 7.79 -53.17
C ALA A 42 2.23 8.74 -51.96
N LYS A 43 1.64 8.25 -50.87
CA LYS A 43 1.97 8.79 -49.54
C LYS A 43 2.75 7.69 -48.83
N SER A 44 4.05 7.94 -48.66
CA SER A 44 5.07 7.00 -48.19
C SER A 44 4.57 6.06 -47.09
N ALA A 45 4.68 4.75 -47.31
CA ALA A 45 4.36 3.72 -46.33
C ALA A 45 5.06 3.95 -44.99
N SER A 46 6.25 4.58 -44.97
CA SER A 46 6.97 4.91 -43.74
C SER A 46 6.23 5.91 -42.83
N ARG A 47 5.61 6.94 -43.40
CA ARG A 47 4.93 8.01 -42.64
C ARG A 47 3.56 7.59 -42.12
N GLN A 48 2.93 6.58 -42.75
CA GLN A 48 1.72 5.94 -42.21
C GLN A 48 2.05 5.02 -41.03
N VAL A 49 3.20 4.33 -41.04
CA VAL A 49 3.62 3.47 -39.93
C VAL A 49 3.98 4.31 -38.69
N GLU A 50 4.71 5.42 -38.85
CA GLU A 50 5.02 6.33 -37.72
C GLU A 50 3.75 6.89 -37.04
N LEU A 51 2.74 7.29 -37.81
CA LEU A 51 1.49 7.83 -37.26
C LEU A 51 0.69 6.77 -36.49
N VAL A 52 0.66 5.53 -36.99
CA VAL A 52 -0.02 4.41 -36.32
C VAL A 52 0.72 4.02 -35.04
N VAL A 53 2.06 4.00 -35.05
CA VAL A 53 2.88 3.72 -33.87
C VAL A 53 2.68 4.78 -32.80
N PHE A 54 2.72 6.07 -33.16
CA PHE A 54 2.49 7.16 -32.21
C PHE A 54 1.07 7.12 -31.61
N THR A 55 0.06 6.83 -32.44
CA THR A 55 -1.33 6.69 -31.98
C THR A 55 -1.48 5.48 -31.05
N MET A 56 -0.83 4.34 -31.34
CA MET A 56 -0.86 3.15 -30.49
C MET A 56 -0.15 3.38 -29.15
N VAL A 57 1.01 4.04 -29.14
CA VAL A 57 1.74 4.34 -27.90
C VAL A 57 0.96 5.33 -27.04
N GLY A 58 0.39 6.39 -27.63
CA GLY A 58 -0.42 7.37 -26.91
C GLY A 58 -1.69 6.76 -26.33
N LEU A 59 -2.42 5.96 -27.11
CA LEU A 59 -3.61 5.27 -26.64
C LEU A 59 -3.29 4.23 -25.57
N GLY A 60 -2.17 3.51 -25.74
CA GLY A 60 -1.68 2.54 -24.76
C GLY A 60 -1.29 3.19 -23.43
N ALA A 61 -0.66 4.36 -23.46
CA ALA A 61 -0.32 5.12 -22.24
C ALA A 61 -1.57 5.59 -21.48
N ILE A 62 -2.57 6.13 -22.19
CA ILE A 62 -3.82 6.60 -21.60
C ILE A 62 -4.61 5.42 -20.99
N ILE A 63 -4.75 4.33 -21.75
CA ILE A 63 -5.47 3.14 -21.29
C ILE A 63 -4.72 2.45 -20.15
N GLY A 64 -3.38 2.45 -20.19
CA GLY A 64 -2.53 1.94 -19.11
C GLY A 64 -2.75 2.71 -17.81
N PHE A 65 -2.69 4.05 -17.88
CA PHE A 65 -2.91 4.93 -16.73
C PHE A 65 -4.32 4.78 -16.14
N LEU A 66 -5.36 4.80 -16.98
CA LEU A 66 -6.74 4.56 -16.53
C LEU A 66 -6.89 3.14 -15.96
N GLY A 67 -6.31 2.14 -16.61
CA GLY A 67 -6.34 0.75 -16.16
C GLY A 67 -5.70 0.55 -14.80
N THR A 68 -4.63 1.28 -14.48
CA THR A 68 -3.99 1.25 -13.16
C THR A 68 -4.82 1.94 -12.08
N ILE A 69 -5.52 3.04 -12.40
CA ILE A 69 -6.40 3.73 -11.45
C ILE A 69 -7.64 2.87 -11.13
N LEU A 70 -8.25 2.27 -12.17
CA LEU A 70 -9.45 1.47 -12.00
C LEU A 70 -9.17 0.06 -11.45
N GLY A 71 -7.92 -0.43 -11.49
CA GLY A 71 -7.54 -1.76 -10.99
C GLY A 71 -8.08 -2.95 -11.81
N ILE A 72 -8.74 -2.70 -12.95
CA ILE A 72 -9.42 -3.73 -13.77
C ILE A 72 -8.44 -4.45 -14.72
N GLY A 73 -7.22 -3.91 -14.90
CA GLY A 73 -6.30 -4.34 -15.94
C GLY A 73 -6.82 -3.91 -17.31
N GLY A 74 -6.09 -3.02 -17.99
CA GLY A 74 -6.57 -2.22 -19.14
C GLY A 74 -7.15 -2.97 -20.37
N GLY A 75 -7.28 -4.30 -20.33
CA GLY A 75 -7.86 -5.13 -21.39
C GLY A 75 -9.31 -4.80 -21.74
N PHE A 76 -10.15 -4.47 -20.76
CA PHE A 76 -11.56 -4.09 -21.02
C PHE A 76 -11.66 -2.86 -21.94
N MET A 77 -10.75 -1.90 -21.81
CA MET A 77 -10.69 -0.70 -22.65
C MET A 77 -9.88 -0.92 -23.93
N MET A 78 -8.80 -1.71 -23.85
CA MET A 78 -7.91 -1.94 -24.98
C MET A 78 -8.60 -2.72 -26.10
N VAL A 79 -9.41 -3.73 -25.78
CA VAL A 79 -10.08 -4.56 -26.80
C VAL A 79 -11.04 -3.74 -27.68
N PRO A 80 -11.99 -2.96 -27.12
CA PRO A 80 -12.82 -2.05 -27.91
C PRO A 80 -12.00 -0.98 -28.64
N ALA A 81 -10.95 -0.44 -28.03
CA ALA A 81 -10.11 0.59 -28.64
C ALA A 81 -9.40 0.07 -29.91
N LEU A 82 -8.84 -1.14 -29.86
CA LEU A 82 -8.20 -1.78 -31.02
C LEU A 82 -9.20 -2.11 -32.14
N ILE A 83 -10.42 -2.52 -31.78
CA ILE A 83 -11.48 -2.88 -32.74
C ILE A 83 -12.11 -1.64 -33.38
N TYR A 84 -12.53 -0.66 -32.58
CA TYR A 84 -13.29 0.49 -33.08
C TYR A 84 -12.39 1.61 -33.62
N LEU A 85 -11.26 1.88 -32.97
CA LEU A 85 -10.37 2.99 -33.34
C LEU A 85 -9.38 2.58 -34.42
N LEU A 86 -8.69 1.45 -34.22
CA LEU A 86 -7.64 0.97 -35.13
C LEU A 86 -8.16 -0.02 -36.18
N ARG A 87 -9.44 -0.43 -36.10
CA ARG A 87 -10.10 -1.36 -37.03
C ARG A 87 -9.29 -2.64 -37.28
N VAL A 88 -8.61 -3.12 -36.25
CA VAL A 88 -7.85 -4.38 -36.29
C VAL A 88 -8.86 -5.53 -36.24
N PRO A 89 -8.70 -6.58 -37.07
CA PRO A 89 -9.60 -7.72 -37.06
C PRO A 89 -9.59 -8.44 -35.71
N THR A 90 -10.78 -8.84 -35.24
CA THR A 90 -11.04 -9.31 -33.87
C THR A 90 -10.24 -10.55 -33.48
N ASN A 91 -9.91 -11.42 -34.43
CA ASN A 91 -9.10 -12.60 -34.22
C ASN A 91 -7.65 -12.30 -33.78
N ILE A 92 -7.09 -11.16 -34.20
CA ILE A 92 -5.73 -10.73 -33.80
C ILE A 92 -5.79 -10.05 -32.42
N VAL A 93 -6.82 -9.23 -32.19
CA VAL A 93 -6.97 -8.42 -30.96
C VAL A 93 -7.07 -9.27 -29.69
N ILE A 94 -7.80 -10.40 -29.76
CA ILE A 94 -7.98 -11.27 -28.59
C ILE A 94 -6.63 -11.84 -28.11
N GLY A 95 -5.78 -12.29 -29.05
CA GLY A 95 -4.46 -12.82 -28.70
C GLY A 95 -3.48 -11.76 -28.21
N THR A 96 -3.45 -10.59 -28.86
CA THR A 96 -2.52 -9.52 -28.49
C THR A 96 -2.85 -8.90 -27.13
N SER A 97 -4.13 -8.74 -26.81
CA SER A 97 -4.57 -8.23 -25.51
C SER A 97 -4.28 -9.20 -24.37
N LEU A 98 -4.54 -10.50 -24.54
CA LEU A 98 -4.20 -11.52 -23.52
C LEU A 98 -2.71 -11.52 -23.19
N PHE A 99 -1.85 -11.48 -24.22
CA PHE A 99 -0.40 -11.41 -24.03
C PHE A 99 0.02 -10.14 -23.30
N GLN A 100 -0.52 -8.98 -23.69
CA GLN A 100 -0.22 -7.71 -23.04
C GLN A 100 -0.70 -7.67 -21.58
N ILE A 101 -1.89 -8.19 -21.28
CA ILE A 101 -2.47 -8.18 -19.92
C ILE A 101 -1.54 -8.92 -18.96
N LEU A 102 -0.97 -10.05 -19.37
CA LEU A 102 -0.01 -10.83 -18.58
C LEU A 102 1.14 -9.96 -18.05
N PHE A 103 1.78 -9.18 -18.92
CA PHE A 103 2.89 -8.31 -18.52
C PHE A 103 2.45 -7.17 -17.61
N THR A 104 1.30 -6.54 -17.91
CA THR A 104 0.80 -5.43 -17.09
C THR A 104 0.36 -5.88 -15.70
N MET A 105 -0.25 -7.07 -15.57
CA MET A 105 -0.64 -7.64 -14.29
C MET A 105 0.58 -8.07 -13.48
N ALA A 106 1.57 -8.71 -14.13
CA ALA A 106 2.82 -9.07 -13.45
C ALA A 106 3.54 -7.84 -12.89
N ALA A 107 3.68 -6.78 -13.68
CA ALA A 107 4.29 -5.52 -13.23
C ALA A 107 3.49 -4.89 -12.09
N ALA A 108 2.17 -4.78 -12.21
CA ALA A 108 1.31 -4.21 -11.17
C ALA A 108 1.43 -4.95 -9.83
N THR A 109 1.42 -6.29 -9.86
CA THR A 109 1.61 -7.12 -8.66
C THR A 109 2.98 -6.91 -8.02
N ILE A 110 4.05 -6.81 -8.81
CA ILE A 110 5.40 -6.54 -8.30
C ILE A 110 5.45 -5.17 -7.62
N PHE A 111 4.95 -4.12 -8.28
CA PHE A 111 4.95 -2.77 -7.70
C PHE A 111 4.12 -2.70 -6.41
N HIS A 112 2.97 -3.37 -6.36
CA HIS A 112 2.15 -3.41 -5.16
C HIS A 112 2.82 -4.19 -4.02
N SER A 113 3.48 -5.30 -4.34
CA SER A 113 4.25 -6.09 -3.38
C SER A 113 5.44 -5.32 -2.80
N MET A 114 6.12 -4.51 -3.62
CA MET A 114 7.27 -3.72 -3.16
C MET A 114 6.84 -2.51 -2.32
N GLY A 115 5.73 -1.87 -2.66
CA GLY A 115 5.25 -0.66 -1.98
C GLY A 115 4.52 -0.94 -0.66
N THR A 116 3.61 -1.91 -0.64
CA THR A 116 2.67 -2.08 0.48
C THR A 116 2.92 -3.35 1.31
N LYS A 117 3.73 -4.30 0.84
CA LYS A 117 3.96 -5.62 1.47
C LYS A 117 2.67 -6.41 1.83
N THR A 118 1.51 -6.02 1.31
CA THR A 118 0.19 -6.60 1.68
C THR A 118 -0.30 -7.72 0.75
N VAL A 119 0.53 -8.17 -0.21
CA VAL A 119 0.11 -9.19 -1.20
C VAL A 119 0.01 -10.56 -0.53
N ASP A 120 -1.22 -11.00 -0.27
CA ASP A 120 -1.50 -12.37 0.18
C ASP A 120 -1.42 -13.34 -1.01
N ILE A 121 -0.31 -14.08 -1.07
CA ILE A 121 -0.05 -15.07 -2.12
C ILE A 121 -1.04 -16.25 -2.07
N VAL A 122 -1.56 -16.60 -0.89
CA VAL A 122 -2.50 -17.72 -0.71
C VAL A 122 -3.86 -17.34 -1.30
N LEU A 123 -4.33 -16.13 -1.00
CA LEU A 123 -5.56 -15.60 -1.59
C LEU A 123 -5.43 -15.48 -3.11
N ALA A 124 -4.31 -14.93 -3.60
CA ALA A 124 -4.06 -14.75 -5.03
C ALA A 124 -4.06 -16.10 -5.79
N MET A 125 -3.40 -17.12 -5.25
CA MET A 125 -3.37 -18.47 -5.86
C MET A 125 -4.76 -19.11 -5.84
N THR A 126 -5.52 -18.95 -4.76
CA THR A 126 -6.87 -19.51 -4.65
C THR A 126 -7.83 -18.87 -5.68
N LEU A 127 -7.77 -17.54 -5.82
CA LEU A 127 -8.54 -16.80 -6.81
C LEU A 127 -8.13 -17.15 -8.25
N MET A 128 -6.83 -17.33 -8.51
CA MET A 128 -6.32 -17.71 -9.83
C MET A 128 -6.86 -19.08 -10.25
N ILE A 129 -6.83 -20.08 -9.36
CA ILE A 129 -7.35 -21.42 -9.65
C ILE A 129 -8.84 -21.37 -9.93
N GLY A 130 -9.62 -20.70 -9.06
CA GLY A 130 -11.06 -20.54 -9.25
C GLY A 130 -11.42 -19.80 -10.54
N GLY A 131 -10.68 -18.74 -10.87
CA GLY A 131 -10.87 -17.94 -12.07
C GLY A 131 -10.57 -18.71 -13.35
N VAL A 132 -9.47 -19.48 -13.39
CA VAL A 132 -9.11 -20.29 -14.56
C VAL A 132 -10.15 -21.38 -14.82
N ILE A 133 -10.58 -22.10 -13.77
CA ILE A 133 -11.61 -23.15 -13.90
C ILE A 133 -12.93 -22.53 -14.36
N GLY A 134 -13.35 -21.43 -13.74
CA GLY A 134 -14.58 -20.71 -14.07
C GLY A 134 -14.58 -20.16 -15.49
N ALA A 135 -13.48 -19.57 -15.96
CA ALA A 135 -13.37 -19.02 -17.31
C ALA A 135 -13.45 -20.10 -18.39
N GLN A 136 -12.77 -21.24 -18.18
CA GLN A 136 -12.79 -22.36 -19.13
C GLN A 136 -14.20 -22.99 -19.21
N PHE A 137 -14.84 -23.22 -18.06
CA PHE A 137 -16.21 -23.74 -18.02
C PHE A 137 -17.21 -22.75 -18.62
N GLY A 138 -17.09 -21.47 -18.29
CA GLY A 138 -17.93 -20.39 -18.81
C GLY A 138 -17.81 -20.23 -20.33
N ALA A 139 -16.59 -20.26 -20.88
CA ALA A 139 -16.35 -20.20 -22.31
C ALA A 139 -16.95 -21.42 -23.03
N ARG A 140 -16.82 -22.61 -22.45
CA ARG A 140 -17.37 -23.86 -23.02
C ARG A 140 -18.90 -23.86 -23.00
N MET A 141 -19.51 -23.48 -21.89
CA MET A 141 -20.95 -23.42 -21.73
C MET A 141 -21.57 -22.30 -22.60
N GLY A 142 -20.89 -21.16 -22.72
CA GLY A 142 -21.34 -20.02 -23.53
C GLY A 142 -21.46 -20.32 -25.03
N GLN A 143 -20.64 -21.25 -25.56
CA GLN A 143 -20.72 -21.68 -26.96
C GLN A 143 -22.00 -22.45 -27.29
N ASN A 144 -22.66 -23.04 -26.28
CA ASN A 144 -23.86 -23.88 -26.47
C ASN A 144 -25.17 -23.08 -26.31
N LEU A 145 -25.11 -21.83 -25.88
CA LEU A 145 -26.27 -20.99 -25.62
C LEU A 145 -26.58 -20.09 -26.81
N ARG A 146 -27.87 -19.80 -27.03
CA ARG A 146 -28.29 -18.82 -28.05
C ARG A 146 -27.89 -17.42 -27.62
N GLY A 147 -27.54 -16.55 -28.56
CA GLY A 147 -27.07 -15.18 -28.28
C GLY A 147 -28.01 -14.36 -27.38
N ASP A 148 -29.31 -14.60 -27.47
CA ASP A 148 -30.32 -13.93 -26.64
C ASP A 148 -30.27 -14.37 -25.17
N GLN A 149 -30.05 -15.67 -24.92
CA GLN A 149 -29.90 -16.21 -23.58
C GLN A 149 -28.63 -15.67 -22.90
N LEU A 150 -27.55 -15.53 -23.67
CA LEU A 150 -26.27 -15.01 -23.17
C LEU A 150 -26.39 -13.54 -22.76
N ARG A 151 -27.13 -12.74 -23.55
CA ARG A 151 -27.45 -11.34 -23.20
C ARG A 151 -28.30 -11.23 -21.94
N LEU A 152 -29.31 -12.09 -21.79
CA LEU A 152 -30.15 -12.12 -20.59
C LEU A 152 -29.35 -12.47 -19.33
N LEU A 153 -28.46 -13.47 -19.41
CA LEU A 153 -27.58 -13.85 -18.29
C LEU A 153 -26.63 -12.72 -17.89
N LEU A 154 -26.03 -12.03 -18.86
CA LEU A 154 -25.18 -10.87 -18.59
C LEU A 154 -25.99 -9.74 -17.92
N ALA A 155 -27.20 -9.45 -18.42
CA ALA A 155 -28.06 -8.43 -17.85
C ALA A 155 -28.46 -8.74 -16.41
N LEU A 156 -28.81 -10.00 -16.10
CA LEU A 156 -29.12 -10.44 -14.75
C LEU A 156 -27.92 -10.35 -13.81
N LEU A 157 -26.72 -10.73 -14.28
CA LEU A 157 -25.48 -10.61 -13.49
C LEU A 157 -25.19 -9.15 -13.16
N VAL A 158 -25.22 -8.26 -14.15
CA VAL A 158 -24.98 -6.82 -13.95
C VAL A 158 -26.04 -6.21 -13.03
N MET A 159 -27.30 -6.58 -13.20
CA MET A 159 -28.39 -6.13 -12.32
C MET A 159 -28.19 -6.61 -10.88
N GLY A 160 -27.78 -7.86 -10.68
CA GLY A 160 -27.53 -8.41 -9.34
C GLY A 160 -26.36 -7.70 -8.64
N VAL A 161 -25.28 -7.42 -9.36
CA VAL A 161 -24.14 -6.64 -8.83
C VAL A 161 -24.57 -5.21 -8.50
N GLY A 162 -25.32 -4.55 -9.38
CA GLY A 162 -25.84 -3.21 -9.14
C GLY A 162 -26.78 -3.14 -7.93
N LEU A 163 -27.66 -4.14 -7.77
CA LEU A 163 -28.55 -4.24 -6.62
C LEU A 163 -27.75 -4.45 -5.32
N ARG A 164 -26.72 -5.31 -5.33
CA ARG A 164 -25.84 -5.49 -4.18
C ARG A 164 -25.21 -4.16 -3.77
N PHE A 165 -24.61 -3.43 -4.71
CA PHE A 165 -24.01 -2.12 -4.40
C PHE A 165 -25.06 -1.13 -3.88
N ALA A 166 -26.28 -1.14 -4.41
CA ALA A 166 -27.36 -0.29 -3.93
C ALA A 166 -27.76 -0.66 -2.48
N VAL A 167 -27.83 -1.95 -2.17
CA VAL A 167 -28.11 -2.43 -0.81
C VAL A 167 -26.97 -2.09 0.14
N ASP A 168 -25.71 -2.33 -0.25
CA ASP A 168 -24.53 -1.98 0.54
C ASP A 168 -24.44 -0.45 0.78
N LEU A 169 -24.98 0.38 -0.12
CA LEU A 169 -25.07 1.83 0.06
C LEU A 169 -26.22 2.26 1.00
N LEU A 170 -27.34 1.53 0.99
CA LEU A 170 -28.50 1.81 1.84
C LEU A 170 -28.33 1.28 3.26
N LEU A 171 -27.63 0.15 3.42
CA LEU A 171 -27.22 -0.38 4.71
C LEU A 171 -25.92 0.31 5.09
N VAL A 172 -26.03 1.46 5.77
CA VAL A 172 -24.89 2.12 6.41
C VAL A 172 -24.12 1.07 7.19
N PRO A 173 -22.82 0.85 6.93
CA PRO A 173 -22.05 -0.07 7.75
C PRO A 173 -22.04 0.50 9.18
N GLU A 174 -22.38 -0.33 10.16
CA GLU A 174 -21.99 -0.09 11.55
C GLU A 174 -20.46 -0.20 11.60
N GLU A 175 -19.76 0.83 11.11
CA GLU A 175 -18.39 1.04 11.50
C GLU A 175 -18.41 1.38 12.99
N GLU A 176 -17.68 0.56 13.75
CA GLU A 176 -17.57 0.56 15.20
C GLU A 176 -17.68 1.97 15.79
N ALA A 177 -18.66 2.15 16.69
CA ALA A 177 -18.91 3.39 17.41
C ALA A 177 -17.72 3.90 18.26
N SER A 178 -16.56 3.24 18.22
CA SER A 178 -15.36 3.61 18.97
C SER A 178 -14.66 4.88 18.44
N SER A 179 -14.81 5.26 17.16
CA SER A 179 -14.00 6.33 16.56
C SER A 179 -14.69 7.70 16.41
N LYS A 180 -15.94 7.88 16.83
CA LYS A 180 -16.66 9.16 16.61
C LYS A 180 -16.27 10.27 17.59
N ASP A 181 -15.80 9.92 18.77
CA ASP A 181 -15.56 10.89 19.84
C ASP A 181 -14.09 11.31 19.97
N LEU A 182 -13.16 10.51 19.42
CA LEU A 182 -11.74 10.82 19.41
C LEU A 182 -11.11 10.39 18.08
N VAL A 183 -10.56 11.35 17.36
CA VAL A 183 -9.75 11.11 16.16
C VAL A 183 -8.38 11.70 16.38
N THR A 184 -7.33 10.89 16.22
CA THR A 184 -5.95 11.37 16.31
C THR A 184 -5.22 11.20 14.99
N ALA A 185 -4.06 11.83 14.84
CA ALA A 185 -3.15 11.71 13.70
C ALA A 185 -1.72 12.03 14.12
N LEU A 186 -0.74 11.38 13.49
CA LEU A 186 0.69 11.65 13.70
C LEU A 186 1.21 12.69 12.70
N SER A 187 2.22 13.46 13.11
CA SER A 187 2.98 14.34 12.23
C SER A 187 3.75 13.59 11.13
N SER A 188 4.16 12.36 11.43
CA SER A 188 4.78 11.42 10.49
C SER A 188 4.41 10.01 10.91
N ASP A 189 4.14 9.12 9.95
CA ASP A 189 3.93 7.69 10.18
C ASP A 189 5.26 6.91 10.28
N THR A 190 6.38 7.56 9.93
CA THR A 190 7.70 6.93 9.86
C THR A 190 8.79 7.85 10.41
N VAL A 191 9.67 7.32 11.25
CA VAL A 191 10.90 7.98 11.71
C VAL A 191 12.11 7.26 11.15
N SER A 192 12.90 7.99 10.37
CA SER A 192 14.12 7.48 9.72
C SER A 192 15.36 7.72 10.60
N ILE A 193 15.94 6.64 11.15
CA ILE A 193 17.20 6.72 11.90
C ILE A 193 18.38 6.65 10.92
N GLN A 194 19.13 7.74 10.81
CA GLN A 194 20.39 7.83 10.06
C GLN A 194 21.60 7.82 11.01
N SER A 195 22.82 7.72 10.46
CA SER A 195 24.07 7.65 11.25
C SER A 195 24.33 8.87 12.15
N ASN A 196 23.69 10.00 11.86
CA ASN A 196 23.76 11.25 12.64
C ASN A 196 22.47 11.54 13.43
N PHE A 197 21.62 10.54 13.68
CA PHE A 197 20.37 10.73 14.40
C PHE A 197 20.63 11.15 15.86
N THR A 198 20.20 12.35 16.23
CA THR A 198 20.33 12.91 17.59
C THR A 198 19.04 12.86 18.39
N GLY A 199 18.01 12.20 17.87
CA GLY A 199 16.64 12.26 18.37
C GLY A 199 15.74 13.13 17.48
N THR A 200 14.45 12.98 17.66
CA THR A 200 13.41 13.75 16.96
C THR A 200 12.19 13.91 17.86
N GLU A 201 11.22 14.71 17.46
CA GLU A 201 9.94 14.81 18.15
C GLU A 201 8.84 14.39 17.18
N ILE A 202 7.89 13.60 17.68
CA ILE A 202 6.64 13.34 16.97
C ILE A 202 5.55 14.21 17.59
N VAL A 203 4.74 14.83 16.74
CA VAL A 203 3.58 15.58 17.20
C VAL A 203 2.34 14.74 16.92
N ILE A 204 1.53 14.56 17.95
CA ILE A 204 0.26 13.84 17.86
C ILE A 204 -0.82 14.89 17.94
N PHE A 205 -1.60 14.99 16.88
CA PHE A 205 -2.76 15.86 16.80
C PHE A 205 -4.01 15.05 17.03
N GLY A 206 -5.06 15.68 17.53
CA GLY A 206 -6.36 15.06 17.52
C GLY A 206 -7.49 16.05 17.69
N GLN A 207 -8.68 15.54 17.41
CA GLN A 207 -9.93 16.20 17.74
C GLN A 207 -10.75 15.26 18.61
N ALA A 208 -11.38 15.82 19.62
CA ALA A 208 -12.33 15.11 20.44
C ALA A 208 -13.66 15.87 20.48
N SER A 209 -14.74 15.14 20.25
CA SER A 209 -16.12 15.62 20.30
C SER A 209 -16.49 15.94 21.75
N ASP A 210 -17.30 16.96 21.99
CA ASP A 210 -17.85 17.33 23.30
C ASP A 210 -16.84 17.74 24.40
N ILE A 211 -15.57 18.03 24.07
CA ILE A 211 -14.66 18.71 25.00
C ILE A 211 -15.02 20.20 25.06
N GLU A 212 -16.07 20.58 25.77
CA GLU A 212 -16.30 21.98 26.15
C GLU A 212 -15.32 22.36 27.28
N ARG A 213 -14.03 22.58 26.97
CA ARG A 213 -13.06 23.03 27.97
C ARG A 213 -12.74 24.51 27.78
N ALA A 214 -13.26 25.33 28.69
CA ALA A 214 -12.68 26.64 28.95
C ALA A 214 -11.21 26.44 29.41
N PRO A 215 -10.27 27.31 29.01
CA PRO A 215 -8.83 26.99 28.99
C PRO A 215 -8.19 26.54 30.31
N HIS A 216 -8.83 26.74 31.47
CA HIS A 216 -8.22 26.59 32.80
C HIS A 216 -9.10 25.87 33.85
N ALA A 217 -10.05 25.02 33.44
CA ALA A 217 -10.85 24.21 34.36
C ALA A 217 -10.68 22.70 34.09
N ALA A 218 -10.73 21.89 35.15
CA ALA A 218 -10.92 20.44 35.03
C ALA A 218 -12.27 20.19 34.35
N GLY A 219 -12.26 19.89 33.06
CA GLY A 219 -13.46 19.51 32.32
C GLY A 219 -13.81 18.05 32.64
N ASP A 220 -15.07 17.67 32.41
CA ASP A 220 -15.53 16.29 32.61
C ASP A 220 -14.78 15.27 31.74
N PHE A 221 -14.13 15.73 30.66
CA PHE A 221 -13.34 14.93 29.74
C PHE A 221 -11.83 15.07 29.94
N GLU A 222 -11.14 13.95 29.92
CA GLU A 222 -9.69 13.85 30.09
C GLU A 222 -9.08 12.96 29.01
N LEU A 223 -7.84 13.26 28.63
CA LEU A 223 -7.16 12.57 27.54
C LEU A 223 -5.84 12.01 28.03
N ALA A 224 -5.56 10.76 27.65
CA ALA A 224 -4.25 10.15 27.81
C ALA A 224 -3.75 9.59 26.48
N ILE A 225 -2.50 9.82 26.15
CA ILE A 225 -1.83 9.33 24.95
C ILE A 225 -0.63 8.52 25.38
N VAL A 226 -0.62 7.25 25.03
CA VAL A 226 0.43 6.28 25.37
C VAL A 226 1.17 5.88 24.10
N VAL A 227 2.49 5.96 24.11
CA VAL A 227 3.37 5.50 23.04
C VAL A 227 4.18 4.31 23.53
N GLU A 228 3.96 3.14 22.94
CA GLU A 228 4.65 1.89 23.28
C GLU A 228 5.54 1.43 22.13
N GLY A 229 6.82 1.21 22.40
CA GLY A 229 7.75 0.59 21.46
C GLY A 229 7.57 -0.93 21.38
N PRO A 230 8.27 -1.59 20.44
CA PRO A 230 8.20 -3.04 20.25
C PRO A 230 8.54 -3.79 21.55
N PRO A 231 7.84 -4.90 21.86
CA PRO A 231 8.08 -5.66 23.08
C PRO A 231 9.44 -6.36 23.05
N GLN A 232 10.15 -6.35 24.18
CA GLN A 232 11.46 -6.97 24.34
C GLN A 232 11.60 -7.69 25.68
N ASP A 233 12.50 -8.67 25.72
CA ASP A 233 12.91 -9.33 26.95
C ASP A 233 14.18 -8.67 27.49
N ILE A 234 14.12 -8.10 28.70
CA ILE A 234 15.23 -7.35 29.29
C ILE A 234 15.60 -7.95 30.65
N THR A 235 16.91 -8.04 30.92
CA THR A 235 17.42 -8.51 32.22
C THR A 235 18.06 -7.38 33.00
N THR A 236 17.46 -7.03 34.13
CA THR A 236 18.02 -6.09 35.11
C THR A 236 18.96 -6.83 36.04
N ARG A 237 20.14 -6.26 36.29
CA ARG A 237 21.18 -6.90 37.13
C ARG A 237 21.57 -5.99 38.28
N ARG A 238 21.67 -6.56 39.48
CA ARG A 238 22.18 -5.89 40.67
C ARG A 238 23.65 -6.25 40.87
N LYS A 239 24.51 -5.22 40.92
CA LYS A 239 25.94 -5.37 41.23
C LYS A 239 26.13 -5.50 42.73
N GLY A 240 26.93 -6.46 43.16
CA GLY A 240 27.38 -6.62 44.53
C GLY A 240 28.90 -6.76 44.61
N ARG A 241 29.49 -6.44 45.75
CA ARG A 241 30.93 -6.66 45.97
C ARG A 241 31.19 -8.11 46.34
N PHE A 242 32.05 -8.79 45.60
CA PHE A 242 32.56 -10.12 45.93
C PHE A 242 34.08 -10.08 45.90
N LEU A 243 34.73 -10.41 47.03
CA LEU A 243 36.19 -10.36 47.16
C LEU A 243 36.82 -9.03 46.68
N GLY A 244 36.19 -7.90 47.02
CA GLY A 244 36.68 -6.56 46.64
C GLY A 244 36.35 -6.12 45.20
N VAL A 245 35.78 -7.00 44.36
CA VAL A 245 35.41 -6.70 42.96
C VAL A 245 33.91 -6.57 42.82
N TRP A 246 33.45 -5.65 41.96
CA TRP A 246 32.04 -5.52 41.60
C TRP A 246 31.65 -6.58 40.58
N VAL A 247 30.74 -7.47 40.96
CA VAL A 247 30.22 -8.53 40.10
C VAL A 247 28.69 -8.48 40.08
N ASN A 248 28.09 -8.91 38.97
CA ASN A 248 26.65 -9.09 38.87
C ASN A 248 26.26 -10.29 39.74
N ARG A 249 25.53 -10.04 40.83
CA ARG A 249 25.18 -11.08 41.80
C ARG A 249 23.77 -11.61 41.60
N GLU A 250 22.84 -10.70 41.36
CA GLU A 250 21.41 -11.00 41.21
C GLU A 250 20.93 -10.45 39.87
N ALA A 251 19.98 -11.15 39.26
CA ALA A 251 19.44 -10.77 37.96
C ALA A 251 17.96 -11.16 37.86
N GLU A 252 17.15 -10.24 37.36
CA GLU A 252 15.73 -10.46 37.09
C GLU A 252 15.44 -10.17 35.63
N ARG A 253 14.73 -11.10 34.98
CA ARG A 253 14.37 -11.00 33.56
C ARG A 253 12.89 -10.64 33.42
N PHE A 254 12.64 -9.47 32.85
CA PHE A 254 11.32 -9.01 32.46
C PHE A 254 11.02 -9.41 31.01
N GLN A 255 9.80 -9.84 30.74
CA GLN A 255 9.35 -10.29 29.42
C GLN A 255 8.28 -9.39 28.83
N ASN A 256 8.30 -9.31 27.50
CA ASN A 256 7.33 -8.54 26.72
C ASN A 256 7.15 -7.10 27.23
N VAL A 257 8.24 -6.50 27.73
CA VAL A 257 8.22 -5.11 28.20
C VAL A 257 8.43 -4.17 27.01
N PRO A 258 7.76 -3.02 26.96
CA PRO A 258 7.91 -2.11 25.83
C PRO A 258 9.34 -1.56 25.80
N SER A 259 9.96 -1.53 24.62
CA SER A 259 11.34 -1.04 24.49
C SER A 259 11.47 0.48 24.70
N PHE A 260 10.36 1.19 24.55
CA PHE A 260 10.16 2.62 24.78
C PHE A 260 8.74 2.81 25.30
N TYR A 261 8.53 3.72 26.23
CA TYR A 261 7.22 3.98 26.81
C TYR A 261 7.09 5.47 27.15
N ALA A 262 6.14 6.16 26.54
CA ALA A 262 5.88 7.56 26.87
C ALA A 262 4.39 7.76 27.09
N VAL A 263 4.02 8.49 28.14
CA VAL A 263 2.63 8.89 28.39
C VAL A 263 2.53 10.40 28.46
N ALA A 264 1.56 10.95 27.75
CA ALA A 264 1.14 12.33 27.87
C ALA A 264 -0.31 12.38 28.32
N SER A 265 -0.66 13.29 29.22
CA SER A 265 -2.03 13.42 29.71
C SER A 265 -2.45 14.87 29.92
N THR A 266 -3.77 15.09 30.06
CA THR A 266 -4.35 16.41 30.40
C THR A 266 -4.39 16.70 31.90
N ALA A 267 -4.29 15.66 32.74
CA ALA A 267 -4.30 15.73 34.20
C ALA A 267 -3.27 14.73 34.77
N ASP A 268 -3.07 14.73 36.08
CA ASP A 268 -2.22 13.76 36.77
C ASP A 268 -2.75 12.34 36.54
N ILE A 269 -1.89 11.37 36.22
CA ILE A 269 -2.34 10.08 35.69
C ILE A 269 -3.27 9.34 36.66
N GLY A 270 -3.03 9.48 37.96
CA GLY A 270 -3.85 8.86 39.00
C GLY A 270 -5.28 9.40 39.09
N ASP A 271 -5.53 10.60 38.57
CA ASP A 271 -6.83 11.28 38.64
C ASP A 271 -7.67 11.10 37.36
N ILE A 272 -7.04 10.68 36.25
CA ILE A 272 -7.69 10.56 34.93
C ILE A 272 -8.79 9.49 34.90
N ALA A 273 -8.52 8.36 35.55
CA ALA A 273 -9.38 7.21 35.53
C ALA A 273 -9.23 6.35 36.77
N HIS A 274 -10.21 5.49 36.99
CA HIS A 274 -10.12 4.50 38.06
C HIS A 274 -8.92 3.57 37.83
N ARG A 275 -8.25 3.19 38.92
CA ARG A 275 -7.03 2.36 38.89
C ARG A 275 -7.17 1.07 38.08
N ASN A 276 -8.34 0.43 38.10
CA ASN A 276 -8.62 -0.76 37.29
C ASN A 276 -8.53 -0.48 35.79
N VAL A 277 -9.04 0.67 35.33
CA VAL A 277 -8.97 1.11 33.94
C VAL A 277 -7.52 1.42 33.56
N LEU A 278 -6.80 2.14 34.43
CA LEU A 278 -5.38 2.44 34.23
C LEU A 278 -4.52 1.16 34.15
N ASP A 279 -4.77 0.17 35.02
CA ASP A 279 -4.08 -1.12 35.03
C ASP A 279 -4.42 -1.97 33.77
N GLU A 280 -5.68 -1.96 33.34
CA GLU A 280 -6.15 -2.71 32.15
C GLU A 280 -5.51 -2.17 30.86
N TYR A 281 -5.51 -0.85 30.68
CA TYR A 281 -4.95 -0.17 29.52
C TYR A 281 -3.47 0.19 29.67
N ARG A 282 -2.85 -0.11 30.82
CA ARG A 282 -1.44 0.14 31.15
C ARG A 282 -1.03 1.60 30.98
N ILE A 283 -1.84 2.51 31.50
CA ILE A 283 -1.64 3.95 31.40
C ILE A 283 -0.88 4.43 32.63
N GLY A 284 0.35 4.91 32.44
CA GLY A 284 1.28 5.35 33.49
C GLY A 284 2.33 4.29 33.86
N LEU A 285 3.51 4.75 34.28
CA LEU A 285 4.65 3.90 34.64
C LEU A 285 4.35 2.96 35.81
N ASN A 286 3.47 3.38 36.71
CA ASN A 286 3.04 2.57 37.85
C ASN A 286 2.11 1.42 37.48
N HIS A 287 1.41 1.54 36.34
CA HIS A 287 0.41 0.60 35.84
C HIS A 287 0.97 -0.34 34.76
N LEU A 288 2.26 -0.21 34.43
CA LEU A 288 2.92 -1.09 33.47
C LEU A 288 3.11 -2.48 34.06
N ASN A 289 2.52 -3.49 33.41
CA ASN A 289 2.67 -4.88 33.82
C ASN A 289 4.05 -5.43 33.40
N LEU A 290 4.99 -5.45 34.34
CA LEU A 290 6.34 -5.97 34.15
C LEU A 290 6.40 -7.45 34.51
N ALA A 291 5.98 -8.31 33.58
CA ALA A 291 5.97 -9.76 33.77
C ALA A 291 7.40 -10.31 33.91
N VAL A 292 7.63 -11.16 34.91
CA VAL A 292 8.93 -11.80 35.15
C VAL A 292 8.94 -13.22 34.58
N SER A 293 10.03 -13.61 33.90
CA SER A 293 10.19 -14.98 33.40
C SER A 293 10.87 -15.91 34.40
N GLY A 294 10.35 -17.13 34.52
CA GLY A 294 11.12 -18.30 34.98
C GLY A 294 11.60 -18.27 36.43
N VAL A 295 12.71 -18.96 36.70
CA VAL A 295 13.34 -19.07 38.02
C VAL A 295 14.21 -17.83 38.25
N SER A 296 13.64 -16.82 38.88
CA SER A 296 14.40 -15.65 39.37
C SER A 296 15.25 -16.06 40.56
N ASN A 297 16.54 -15.68 40.57
CA ASN A 297 17.42 -15.85 41.73
C ASN A 297 17.24 -14.74 42.78
N VAL A 298 16.24 -13.87 42.58
CA VAL A 298 15.87 -12.76 43.45
C VAL A 298 14.78 -13.20 44.43
N PRO A 299 14.96 -12.99 45.75
CA PRO A 299 13.91 -13.19 46.74
C PRO A 299 12.63 -12.40 46.42
N LEU A 300 11.45 -12.94 46.74
CA LEU A 300 10.17 -12.27 46.49
C LEU A 300 10.08 -10.87 47.12
N SER A 301 10.71 -10.66 48.29
CA SER A 301 10.78 -9.37 48.97
C SER A 301 11.49 -8.28 48.17
N ASP A 302 12.42 -8.67 47.30
CA ASP A 302 13.34 -7.75 46.61
C ASP A 302 12.87 -7.45 45.18
N ARG A 303 11.83 -8.12 44.69
CA ARG A 303 11.33 -7.95 43.31
C ARG A 303 10.81 -6.54 43.04
N ASP A 304 10.19 -5.91 44.04
CA ASP A 304 9.75 -4.52 43.93
C ASP A 304 10.93 -3.56 43.73
N ASP A 305 12.08 -3.85 44.32
CA ASP A 305 13.29 -3.06 44.11
C ASP A 305 13.83 -3.23 42.68
N PHE A 306 13.75 -4.44 42.12
CA PHE A 306 14.13 -4.68 40.72
C PHE A 306 13.17 -4.01 39.74
N ARG A 307 11.87 -3.98 40.03
CA ARG A 307 10.88 -3.22 39.27
C ARG A 307 11.21 -1.73 39.27
N LYS A 308 11.39 -1.14 40.45
CA LYS A 308 11.76 0.28 40.60
C LYS A 308 13.08 0.60 39.91
N ALA A 309 14.07 -0.28 40.04
CA ALA A 309 15.37 -0.12 39.38
C ALA A 309 15.25 -0.22 37.86
N PHE A 310 14.41 -1.12 37.33
CA PHE A 310 14.17 -1.22 35.90
C PHE A 310 13.56 0.06 35.33
N VAL A 311 12.47 0.55 35.95
CA VAL A 311 11.80 1.79 35.52
C VAL A 311 12.77 2.97 35.59
N ARG A 312 13.45 3.14 36.73
CA ARG A 312 14.44 4.22 36.92
C ARG A 312 15.55 4.20 35.86
N LEU A 313 16.12 3.04 35.54
CA LEU A 313 17.16 2.93 34.51
C LEU A 313 16.65 3.28 33.11
N ARG A 314 15.37 3.03 32.83
CA ARG A 314 14.72 3.38 31.56
C ARG A 314 14.40 4.87 31.47
N GLU A 315 13.97 5.49 32.58
CA GLU A 315 13.82 6.94 32.70
C GLU A 315 15.17 7.66 32.57
N GLU A 316 16.21 7.18 33.24
CA GLU A 316 17.59 7.72 33.12
C GLU A 316 18.14 7.64 31.68
N SER A 317 17.59 6.76 30.85
CA SER A 317 17.97 6.59 29.44
C SER A 317 17.03 7.31 28.46
N ASP A 318 16.09 8.12 28.97
CA ASP A 318 15.02 8.81 28.23
C ASP A 318 14.08 7.89 27.43
N LEU A 319 14.10 6.59 27.70
CA LEU A 319 13.25 5.62 26.99
C LEU A 319 11.87 5.54 27.61
N TYR A 320 11.77 5.77 28.92
CA TYR A 320 10.52 5.78 29.67
C TYR A 320 10.24 7.19 30.16
N SER A 321 9.05 7.73 29.90
CA SER A 321 8.68 9.07 30.36
C SER A 321 7.19 9.19 30.66
N GLU A 322 6.87 9.98 31.67
CA GLU A 322 5.51 10.31 32.06
C GLU A 322 5.40 11.83 32.11
N ARG A 323 4.50 12.40 31.31
CA ARG A 323 4.35 13.85 31.14
C ARG A 323 2.90 14.25 31.38
N GLU A 324 2.63 14.55 32.64
CA GLU A 324 1.35 15.05 33.10
C GLU A 324 1.09 16.48 32.59
N THR A 325 -0.16 16.84 32.35
CA THR A 325 -0.55 18.18 31.84
C THR A 325 0.24 18.64 30.59
N SER A 326 0.64 17.72 29.71
CA SER A 326 1.46 18.03 28.53
C SER A 326 0.70 18.07 27.21
N ILE A 327 -0.60 17.81 27.25
CA ILE A 327 -1.49 17.92 26.08
C ILE A 327 -2.00 19.36 26.00
N GLU A 328 -1.69 20.04 24.91
CA GLU A 328 -2.09 21.42 24.65
C GLU A 328 -3.36 21.46 23.78
N PHE A 329 -4.40 22.13 24.27
CA PHE A 329 -5.59 22.42 23.46
C PHE A 329 -5.35 23.66 22.59
N LEU A 330 -5.54 23.51 21.29
CA LEU A 330 -5.43 24.59 20.29
C LEU A 330 -6.78 25.28 20.08
N THR A 331 -7.87 24.53 20.22
CA THR A 331 -9.27 24.98 20.20
C THR A 331 -10.06 24.17 21.22
N ASP A 332 -11.38 24.38 21.31
CA ASP A 332 -12.25 23.60 22.20
C ASP A 332 -12.19 22.09 21.90
N THR A 333 -12.09 21.72 20.62
CA THR A 333 -12.09 20.31 20.21
C THR A 333 -10.73 19.77 19.78
N MET A 334 -9.77 20.63 19.43
CA MET A 334 -8.49 20.22 18.85
C MET A 334 -7.35 20.32 19.86
N PHE A 335 -6.53 19.28 19.92
CA PHE A 335 -5.36 19.26 20.77
C PHE A 335 -4.11 18.82 20.01
N ARG A 336 -2.95 19.07 20.63
CA ARG A 336 -1.66 18.52 20.22
C ARG A 336 -0.85 18.09 21.43
N THR A 337 0.01 17.11 21.25
CA THR A 337 1.09 16.80 22.21
C THR A 337 2.35 16.45 21.45
N ASN A 338 3.49 16.83 22.02
CA ASN A 338 4.80 16.49 21.48
C ASN A 338 5.36 15.32 22.28
N ILE A 339 5.84 14.27 21.62
CA ILE A 339 6.53 13.15 22.25
C ILE A 339 7.99 13.15 21.77
N PRO A 340 8.97 13.43 22.66
CA PRO A 340 10.37 13.35 22.29
C PRO A 340 10.80 11.89 22.12
N LEU A 341 11.51 11.63 21.02
CA LEU A 341 12.12 10.34 20.70
C LEU A 341 13.65 10.49 20.81
N PRO A 342 14.30 9.86 21.79
CA PRO A 342 15.73 10.03 22.03
C PRO A 342 16.58 9.35 20.95
N ALA A 343 17.87 9.70 20.88
CA ALA A 343 18.81 9.15 19.88
C ALA A 343 19.03 7.62 19.99
N ASN A 344 18.87 7.07 21.19
CA ASN A 344 19.04 5.64 21.51
C ASN A 344 17.76 4.81 21.33
N ILE A 345 16.73 5.38 20.69
CA ILE A 345 15.44 4.73 20.50
C ILE A 345 15.58 3.41 19.70
N PRO A 346 15.00 2.30 20.18
CA PRO A 346 15.02 1.02 19.46
C PRO A 346 14.27 1.07 18.12
N VAL A 347 14.74 0.30 17.14
CA VAL A 347 14.03 0.15 15.86
C VAL A 347 12.85 -0.83 15.98
N GLY A 348 11.78 -0.55 15.24
CA GLY A 348 10.58 -1.39 15.15
C GLY A 348 9.31 -0.56 15.07
N ASP A 349 8.17 -1.23 15.24
CA ASP A 349 6.85 -0.59 15.18
C ASP A 349 6.42 -0.13 16.57
N TYR A 350 6.00 1.13 16.64
CA TYR A 350 5.56 1.81 17.85
C TYR A 350 4.05 1.98 17.77
N LYS A 351 3.36 1.68 18.87
CA LYS A 351 1.90 1.82 18.98
C LYS A 351 1.59 3.08 19.76
N ILE A 352 0.82 3.98 19.15
CA ILE A 352 0.32 5.20 19.76
C ILE A 352 -1.15 4.96 20.07
N LYS A 353 -1.49 4.85 21.34
CA LYS A 353 -2.86 4.65 21.81
C LYS A 353 -3.34 5.96 22.43
N SER A 354 -4.46 6.47 21.96
CA SER A 354 -5.08 7.67 22.51
C SER A 354 -6.41 7.28 23.15
N PHE A 355 -6.65 7.75 24.37
CA PHE A 355 -7.78 7.38 25.21
C PHE A 355 -8.51 8.64 25.66
N LEU A 356 -9.81 8.70 25.41
CA LEU A 356 -10.72 9.72 25.91
C LEU A 356 -11.50 9.17 27.10
N PHE A 357 -11.42 9.85 28.23
CA PHE A 357 -12.13 9.53 29.46
C PHE A 357 -13.21 10.56 29.74
N ASN A 358 -14.29 10.13 30.40
CA ASN A 358 -15.32 11.00 30.95
C ASN A 358 -15.59 10.57 32.39
N ARG A 359 -15.28 11.44 33.36
CA ARG A 359 -15.42 11.16 34.80
C ARG A 359 -14.80 9.81 35.23
N GLY A 360 -13.67 9.47 34.62
CA GLY A 360 -12.90 8.27 34.92
C GLY A 360 -13.28 6.99 34.17
N ASP A 361 -14.35 7.02 33.36
CA ASP A 361 -14.73 5.92 32.47
C ASP A 361 -14.16 6.13 31.06
N LEU A 362 -13.72 5.06 30.40
CA LEU A 362 -13.23 5.14 29.01
C LEU A 362 -14.41 5.32 28.04
N VAL A 363 -14.38 6.40 27.27
CA VAL A 363 -15.39 6.73 26.24
C VAL A 363 -14.97 6.21 24.87
N SER A 364 -13.73 6.50 24.47
CA SER A 364 -13.22 6.18 23.14
C SER A 364 -11.72 5.92 23.18
N GLN A 365 -11.27 5.01 22.30
CA GLN A 365 -9.87 4.71 22.09
C GLN A 365 -9.58 4.66 20.59
N THR A 366 -8.40 5.16 20.22
CA THR A 366 -7.81 4.98 18.89
C THR A 366 -6.38 4.51 18.99
N GLU A 367 -5.94 3.70 18.02
CA GLU A 367 -4.57 3.17 17.94
C GLU A 367 -3.96 3.49 16.58
N GLN A 368 -2.75 4.04 16.59
CA GLN A 368 -1.95 4.35 15.41
C GLN A 368 -0.61 3.66 15.51
N THR A 369 0.01 3.39 14.37
CA THR A 369 1.34 2.77 14.32
C THR A 369 2.34 3.75 13.73
N LEU A 370 3.49 3.87 14.37
CA LEU A 370 4.65 4.63 13.90
C LEU A 370 5.80 3.65 13.62
N ALA A 371 6.30 3.65 12.39
CA ALA A 371 7.44 2.83 12.02
C ALA A 371 8.76 3.56 12.32
N VAL A 372 9.58 3.03 13.24
CA VAL A 372 10.92 3.54 13.49
C VAL A 372 11.92 2.62 12.80
N ALA A 373 12.43 3.06 11.66
CA ALA A 373 13.29 2.24 10.81
C ALA A 373 14.60 2.96 10.47
N LYS A 374 15.65 2.17 10.28
CA LYS A 374 16.88 2.66 9.63
C LYS A 374 16.59 2.78 8.15
N ILE A 375 16.46 4.00 7.65
CA ILE A 375 16.12 4.27 6.25
C ILE A 375 17.30 5.00 5.62
N GLY A 376 17.79 4.49 4.49
CA GLY A 376 18.92 5.05 3.77
C GLY A 376 19.56 4.07 2.78
N PHE A 377 20.57 4.55 2.05
CA PHE A 377 21.34 3.74 1.11
C PHE A 377 21.98 2.51 1.78
N GLU A 378 22.38 2.65 3.05
CA GLU A 378 22.97 1.57 3.85
C GLU A 378 21.98 0.42 4.09
N GLN A 379 20.71 0.72 4.41
CA GLN A 379 19.67 -0.29 4.59
C GLN A 379 19.32 -0.97 3.27
N VAL A 380 19.23 -0.21 2.17
CA VAL A 380 19.01 -0.76 0.83
C VAL A 380 20.14 -1.72 0.46
N THR A 381 21.38 -1.34 0.73
CA THR A 381 22.57 -2.18 0.49
C THR A 381 22.53 -3.43 1.36
N PHE A 382 22.18 -3.31 2.64
CA PHE A 382 22.07 -4.42 3.59
C PHE A 382 20.96 -5.41 3.19
N GLU A 383 19.77 -4.91 2.86
CA GLU A 383 18.65 -5.75 2.40
C GLU A 383 18.95 -6.42 1.07
N LEU A 384 19.56 -5.71 0.11
CA LEU A 384 20.01 -6.33 -1.13
C LEU A 384 21.02 -7.44 -0.85
N ALA A 385 21.99 -7.20 0.05
CA ALA A 385 23.03 -8.17 0.35
C ALA A 385 22.48 -9.41 1.09
N GLN A 386 21.52 -9.25 2.00
CA GLN A 386 20.97 -10.35 2.80
C GLN A 386 19.83 -11.09 2.11
N ASN A 387 18.86 -10.37 1.53
CA ASN A 387 17.66 -10.97 0.94
C ASN A 387 17.87 -11.33 -0.54
N TYR A 388 18.75 -10.62 -1.25
CA TYR A 388 19.01 -10.82 -2.69
C TYR A 388 20.51 -10.89 -3.02
N PRO A 389 21.28 -11.80 -2.39
CA PRO A 389 22.74 -11.82 -2.45
C PRO A 389 23.29 -11.90 -3.89
N LEU A 390 22.59 -12.61 -4.78
CA LEU A 390 22.99 -12.75 -6.19
C LEU A 390 22.85 -11.42 -6.95
N VAL A 391 21.72 -10.72 -6.78
CA VAL A 391 21.47 -9.42 -7.44
C VAL A 391 22.47 -8.39 -6.95
N TYR A 392 22.72 -8.34 -5.64
CA TYR A 392 23.73 -7.47 -5.05
C TYR A 392 25.13 -7.74 -5.61
N GLY A 393 25.54 -9.02 -5.69
CA GLY A 393 26.83 -9.41 -6.26
C GLY A 393 27.00 -8.98 -7.72
N VAL A 394 25.99 -9.19 -8.56
CA VAL A 394 26.02 -8.77 -9.98
C VAL A 394 26.10 -7.25 -10.11
N LEU A 395 25.31 -6.50 -9.34
CA LEU A 395 25.35 -5.04 -9.33
C LEU A 395 26.73 -4.51 -8.90
N ALA A 396 27.35 -5.13 -7.88
CA ALA A 396 28.68 -4.76 -7.43
C ALA A 396 29.75 -4.98 -8.51
N VAL A 397 29.68 -6.10 -9.24
CA VAL A 397 30.59 -6.37 -10.37
C VAL A 397 30.41 -5.36 -11.50
N ILE A 398 29.17 -5.06 -11.87
CA ILE A 398 28.86 -4.06 -12.91
C ILE A 398 29.39 -2.69 -12.50
N LEU A 399 29.16 -2.28 -11.25
CA LEU A 399 29.65 -1.01 -10.73
C LEU A 399 31.18 -0.94 -10.71
N ALA A 400 31.86 -2.04 -10.36
CA ALA A 400 33.32 -2.13 -10.39
C ALA A 400 33.88 -2.00 -11.83
N ILE A 401 33.26 -2.67 -12.80
CA ILE A 401 33.64 -2.56 -14.22
C ILE A 401 33.43 -1.11 -14.71
N PHE A 402 32.28 -0.53 -14.39
CA PHE A 402 31.94 0.83 -14.80
C PHE A 402 32.89 1.86 -14.19
N THR A 403 33.16 1.79 -12.89
CA THR A 403 34.07 2.72 -12.21
C THR A 403 35.52 2.56 -12.69
N GLY A 404 35.98 1.32 -12.93
CA GLY A 404 37.28 1.06 -13.52
C GLY A 404 37.43 1.63 -14.95
N TRP A 405 36.40 1.45 -15.78
CA TRP A 405 36.34 2.05 -17.12
C TRP A 405 36.33 3.58 -17.06
N LEU A 406 35.50 4.17 -16.20
CA LEU A 406 35.38 5.63 -16.03
C LEU A 406 36.71 6.25 -15.59
N ALA A 407 37.40 5.66 -14.61
CA ALA A 407 38.73 6.09 -14.19
C ALA A 407 39.72 6.00 -15.35
N GLY A 408 39.69 4.92 -16.14
CA GLY A 408 40.52 4.78 -17.33
C GLY A 408 40.27 5.84 -18.41
N VAL A 409 39.03 6.32 -18.54
CA VAL A 409 38.67 7.41 -19.49
C VAL A 409 39.10 8.77 -18.96
N ILE A 410 38.90 9.06 -17.67
CA ILE A 410 39.24 10.36 -17.06
C ILE A 410 40.75 10.56 -16.93
N PHE A 411 41.50 9.50 -16.60
CA PHE A 411 42.96 9.55 -16.43
C PHE A 411 43.73 9.21 -17.72
N LYS A 412 43.04 9.13 -18.85
CA LYS A 412 43.68 9.01 -20.15
C LYS A 412 44.34 10.36 -20.47
N LYS A 413 45.62 10.51 -20.11
CA LYS A 413 46.46 11.62 -20.56
C LYS A 413 46.61 11.53 -22.08
N ASP A 414 46.34 12.65 -22.76
CA ASP A 414 46.72 12.87 -24.16
C ASP A 414 48.23 12.70 -24.38
#